data_AF-L1ILP4-F1
#
_entry.id   AF-L1ILP4-F1
#
_cell.length_a   1.000
_cell.length_b   1.000
_cell.length_c   1.000
_cell.angle_alpha   90.00
_cell.angle_beta   90.00
_cell.angle_gamma   90.00
#
_symmetry.space_group_name_H-M   'P 1'
#
loop_
_entity.id
_entity.type
_entity.pdbx_description
1 polymer ?
#
loop_
_entity_poly.entity_id
_entity_poly.type
_entity_poly.pdbx_seq_one_letter_code
_entity_poly.pdbx_strand_id
1 'polypeptide(L)'
;MPRYKERGEINTGGMDAAELDVDIHERINRAFELYPLSRDELDTCRALLKPSRHTSIMVMPTHRINEVGEFQGFRFNAGSQINADILPISRKMFFGITMTECLSSQREDTRGVNSKAIDLLNNLDACKQKMQNILQNIQKASLHEKASFQCMPVNAYGMHEEGDAYLSDYRRYTDSKFWNPEPPEFIGIYHGFTRGFINDIREHKLYIACSGGLNYASHDFYNMILDMGDQVTTAKLCESEEVHWLRKASQRARCKIIKMVADEFGLDIPIELDTHEFSTNGCYIATPTTETIYHDIQKTSSDVISVYNHACNTELSDNGILCPMHPSEGIWLVQSKIIMGFPNLLVTYGAVGEGSEGLSRCPIQQGIGAFVGLKHHCKIDSECAWKTVF
;
A
#
# COMPACT_ATOMS: atom_id res chain seq x y z
N MET A 1 -39.92 25.14 3.50
CA MET A 1 -39.24 24.72 4.75
C MET A 1 -39.97 23.54 5.34
N PRO A 2 -39.53 22.29 5.13
CA PRO A 2 -40.12 21.15 5.81
C PRO A 2 -39.51 21.02 7.20
N ARG A 3 -40.39 20.88 8.21
CA ARG A 3 -40.05 20.69 9.62
C ARG A 3 -39.34 19.35 9.80
N TYR A 4 -38.16 19.38 10.41
CA TYR A 4 -37.45 18.20 10.90
C TYR A 4 -38.36 17.43 11.87
N LYS A 5 -38.62 16.15 11.56
CA LYS A 5 -39.19 15.20 12.51
C LYS A 5 -38.14 14.92 13.59
N GLU A 6 -38.53 15.09 14.84
CA GLU A 6 -37.79 14.65 16.01
C GLU A 6 -37.42 13.17 15.86
N ARG A 7 -36.11 12.88 15.98
CA ARG A 7 -35.58 11.52 16.00
C ARG A 7 -36.14 10.80 17.21
N GLY A 8 -36.73 9.62 16.99
CA GLY A 8 -37.03 8.69 18.06
C GLY A 8 -35.74 8.32 18.77
N GLU A 9 -35.71 8.55 20.08
CA GLU A 9 -34.69 8.02 20.97
C GLU A 9 -34.68 6.49 20.83
N ILE A 10 -33.56 5.95 20.31
CA ILE A 10 -33.33 4.51 20.37
C ILE A 10 -33.19 4.19 21.85
N ASN A 11 -34.19 3.47 22.36
CA ASN A 11 -34.27 2.99 23.73
C ASN A 11 -33.08 2.04 23.98
N THR A 12 -31.95 2.61 24.41
CA THR A 12 -30.79 1.85 24.85
C THR A 12 -31.09 1.37 26.26
N GLY A 13 -31.79 0.23 26.36
CA GLY A 13 -31.94 -0.47 27.63
C GLY A 13 -30.58 -0.53 28.32
N GLY A 14 -30.50 0.03 29.52
CA GLY A 14 -29.24 0.16 30.26
C GLY A 14 -28.67 -1.22 30.55
N MET A 15 -27.74 -1.68 29.72
CA MET A 15 -26.90 -2.83 30.02
C MET A 15 -25.91 -2.42 31.11
N ASP A 16 -25.73 -3.30 32.08
CA ASP A 16 -24.73 -3.12 33.12
C ASP A 16 -23.33 -3.01 32.48
N ALA A 17 -22.46 -2.19 33.06
CA ALA A 17 -21.11 -1.95 32.53
C ALA A 17 -20.29 -3.25 32.36
N ALA A 18 -20.59 -4.27 33.16
CA ALA A 18 -19.98 -5.59 33.06
C ALA A 18 -20.42 -6.35 31.79
N GLU A 19 -21.70 -6.26 31.39
CA GLU A 19 -22.18 -6.90 30.16
C GLU A 19 -21.61 -6.21 28.91
N LEU A 20 -21.40 -4.89 28.97
CA LEU A 20 -20.76 -4.14 27.88
C LEU A 20 -19.30 -4.55 27.68
N ASP A 21 -18.56 -4.83 28.76
CA ASP A 21 -17.15 -5.24 28.66
C ASP A 21 -17.00 -6.67 28.08
N VAL A 22 -17.92 -7.58 28.45
CA VAL A 22 -17.96 -8.94 27.88
C VAL A 22 -18.25 -8.91 26.37
N ASP A 23 -19.20 -8.08 25.92
CA ASP A 23 -19.51 -7.91 24.49
C ASP A 23 -18.30 -7.42 23.67
N ILE A 24 -17.54 -6.44 24.21
CA ILE A 24 -16.36 -5.90 23.51
C ILE A 24 -15.28 -6.98 23.34
N HIS A 25 -15.10 -7.84 24.34
CA HIS A 25 -14.11 -8.92 24.27
C HIS A 25 -14.40 -9.93 23.17
N GLU A 26 -15.66 -10.29 22.95
CA GLU A 26 -16.08 -11.22 21.90
C GLU A 26 -15.91 -10.64 20.49
N ARG A 27 -15.89 -9.31 20.37
CA ARG A 27 -15.72 -8.58 19.10
C ARG A 27 -14.26 -8.34 18.72
N ILE A 28 -13.31 -8.74 19.57
CA ILE A 28 -11.87 -8.77 19.25
C ILE A 28 -11.50 -10.18 18.79
N ASN A 29 -11.40 -10.37 17.49
CA ASN A 29 -10.94 -11.63 16.91
C ASN A 29 -9.41 -11.72 16.99
N ARG A 30 -8.94 -12.68 17.80
CA ARG A 30 -7.52 -12.98 18.07
C ARG A 30 -7.04 -14.27 17.41
N ALA A 31 -7.77 -14.81 16.44
CA ALA A 31 -7.46 -16.11 15.84
C ALA A 31 -6.07 -16.17 15.17
N PHE A 32 -5.51 -15.02 14.80
CA PHE A 32 -4.19 -14.90 14.13
C PHE A 32 -3.13 -14.23 15.01
N GLU A 33 -3.41 -14.02 16.28
CA GLU A 33 -2.47 -13.42 17.24
C GLU A 33 -1.26 -14.34 17.45
N LEU A 34 -0.03 -13.83 17.21
CA LEU A 34 1.20 -14.58 17.47
C LEU A 34 1.69 -14.45 18.92
N TYR A 35 1.41 -13.32 19.56
CA TYR A 35 1.76 -13.03 20.95
C TYR A 35 0.63 -12.26 21.63
N PRO A 36 0.44 -12.40 22.95
CA PRO A 36 -0.65 -11.70 23.64
C PRO A 36 -0.61 -10.18 23.44
N LEU A 37 -1.78 -9.56 23.22
CA LEU A 37 -1.97 -8.12 23.20
C LEU A 37 -1.41 -7.52 24.48
N SER A 38 -0.54 -6.52 24.31
CA SER A 38 -0.16 -5.64 25.39
C SER A 38 -1.37 -4.86 25.91
N ARG A 39 -1.21 -4.26 27.09
CA ARG A 39 -2.27 -3.47 27.71
C ARG A 39 -2.73 -2.31 26.82
N ASP A 40 -1.79 -1.59 26.21
CA ASP A 40 -2.09 -0.44 25.38
C ASP A 40 -2.82 -0.84 24.08
N GLU A 41 -2.46 -1.99 23.50
CA GLU A 41 -3.17 -2.53 22.32
C GLU A 41 -4.60 -2.95 22.67
N LEU A 42 -4.78 -3.61 23.82
CA LEU A 42 -6.09 -4.02 24.28
C LEU A 42 -6.99 -2.81 24.58
N ASP A 43 -6.45 -1.81 25.27
CA ASP A 43 -7.18 -0.59 25.61
C ASP A 43 -7.52 0.22 24.33
N THR A 44 -6.62 0.22 23.34
CA THR A 44 -6.89 0.81 22.02
C THR A 44 -8.00 0.06 21.28
N CYS A 45 -7.96 -1.28 21.24
CA CYS A 45 -9.02 -2.09 20.63
C CYS A 45 -10.38 -1.81 21.28
N ARG A 46 -10.44 -1.75 22.62
CA ARG A 46 -11.66 -1.41 23.35
C ARG A 46 -12.15 -0.01 23.01
N ALA A 47 -11.26 0.96 22.93
CA ALA A 47 -11.61 2.34 22.57
C ALA A 47 -12.20 2.44 21.16
N LEU A 48 -11.66 1.69 20.19
CA LEU A 48 -12.17 1.64 18.81
C LEU A 48 -13.54 0.96 18.71
N LEU A 49 -13.81 -0.02 19.56
CA LEU A 49 -15.04 -0.81 19.54
C LEU A 49 -16.17 -0.18 20.37
N LYS A 50 -15.84 0.66 21.35
CA LYS A 50 -16.82 1.30 22.25
C LYS A 50 -17.92 2.12 21.54
N PRO A 51 -17.65 2.88 20.46
CA PRO A 51 -18.67 3.74 19.84
C PRO A 51 -19.85 2.99 19.21
N SER A 52 -19.68 1.73 18.81
CA SER A 52 -20.72 0.99 18.08
C SER A 52 -20.63 -0.52 18.30
N ARG A 53 -21.76 -1.16 18.61
CA ARG A 53 -21.88 -2.63 18.72
C ARG A 53 -21.77 -3.37 17.38
N HIS A 54 -21.92 -2.64 16.27
CA HIS A 54 -21.84 -3.19 14.91
C HIS A 54 -20.42 -3.11 14.34
N THR A 55 -19.41 -3.14 15.21
CA THR A 55 -18.00 -3.11 14.83
C THR A 55 -17.25 -4.30 15.40
N SER A 56 -16.26 -4.79 14.68
CA SER A 56 -15.36 -5.84 15.15
C SER A 56 -13.95 -5.56 14.67
N ILE A 57 -12.96 -6.09 15.40
CA ILE A 57 -11.55 -5.95 15.03
C ILE A 57 -10.93 -7.34 14.93
N MET A 58 -10.18 -7.57 13.86
CA MET A 58 -9.35 -8.74 13.67
C MET A 58 -7.91 -8.32 13.83
N VAL A 59 -7.25 -8.86 14.85
CA VAL A 59 -5.84 -8.60 15.16
C VAL A 59 -4.98 -9.51 14.28
N MET A 60 -4.02 -8.92 13.57
CA MET A 60 -3.11 -9.64 12.68
C MET A 60 -1.88 -10.13 13.43
N PRO A 61 -1.16 -11.16 12.92
CA PRO A 61 0.11 -11.64 13.46
C PRO A 61 1.16 -10.55 13.73
N THR A 62 1.10 -9.46 12.96
CA THR A 62 2.05 -8.35 12.94
C THR A 62 1.61 -7.17 13.81
N HIS A 63 0.62 -7.36 14.69
CA HIS A 63 0.06 -6.27 15.48
C HIS A 63 1.10 -5.63 16.40
N ARG A 64 1.16 -4.30 16.48
CA ARG A 64 2.07 -3.61 17.40
C ARG A 64 1.61 -2.19 17.63
N ILE A 65 2.07 -1.60 18.73
CA ILE A 65 2.14 -0.14 18.88
C ILE A 65 3.45 0.32 18.24
N ASN A 66 3.39 1.25 17.29
CA ASN A 66 4.58 1.82 16.68
C ASN A 66 5.26 2.86 17.58
N GLU A 67 6.39 3.40 17.13
CA GLU A 67 7.17 4.40 17.86
C GLU A 67 6.40 5.71 18.14
N VAL A 68 5.31 5.95 17.39
CA VAL A 68 4.44 7.13 17.52
C VAL A 68 3.20 6.84 18.39
N GLY A 69 3.05 5.61 18.88
CA GLY A 69 1.90 5.20 19.70
C GLY A 69 0.68 4.75 18.90
N GLU A 70 0.79 4.54 17.59
CA GLU A 70 -0.33 4.06 16.77
C GLU A 70 -0.40 2.53 16.78
N PHE A 71 -1.61 2.01 16.97
CA PHE A 71 -1.87 0.58 16.80
C PHE A 71 -1.87 0.20 15.32
N GLN A 72 -1.09 -0.83 14.99
CA GLN A 72 -0.87 -1.35 13.64
C GLN A 72 -1.24 -2.83 13.59
N GLY A 73 -1.46 -3.36 12.38
CA GLY A 73 -1.65 -4.79 12.15
C GLY A 73 -3.05 -5.25 12.52
N PHE A 74 -4.07 -4.63 11.94
CA PHE A 74 -5.45 -5.01 12.17
C PHE A 74 -6.32 -4.83 10.93
N ARG A 75 -7.46 -5.53 10.94
CA ARG A 75 -8.62 -5.27 10.08
C ARG A 75 -9.80 -4.90 10.97
N PHE A 76 -10.32 -3.69 10.80
CA PHE A 76 -11.51 -3.22 11.49
C PHE A 76 -12.72 -3.34 10.57
N ASN A 77 -13.82 -3.87 11.07
CA ASN A 77 -15.06 -4.06 10.34
C ASN A 77 -16.16 -3.19 10.94
N ALA A 78 -16.98 -2.61 10.07
CA ALA A 78 -18.06 -1.71 10.40
C ALA A 78 -19.26 -2.00 9.47
N GLY A 79 -20.48 -2.01 10.00
CA GLY A 79 -21.69 -2.02 9.16
C GLY A 79 -21.75 -0.82 8.20
N SER A 80 -22.33 -0.99 7.01
CA SER A 80 -22.42 0.04 5.95
C SER A 80 -23.19 1.32 6.32
N GLN A 81 -24.16 1.20 7.22
CA GLN A 81 -25.09 2.29 7.57
C GLN A 81 -24.71 3.07 8.83
N ILE A 82 -23.62 2.68 9.50
CA ILE A 82 -23.16 3.43 10.68
C ILE A 82 -22.38 4.67 10.25
N ASN A 83 -22.19 5.60 11.18
CA ASN A 83 -21.48 6.84 10.91
C ASN A 83 -19.99 6.58 10.63
N ALA A 84 -19.40 7.38 9.75
CA ALA A 84 -18.02 7.21 9.28
C ALA A 84 -16.96 7.66 10.29
N ASP A 85 -17.30 8.51 11.26
CA ASP A 85 -16.42 9.00 12.33
C ASP A 85 -15.84 7.89 13.22
N ILE A 86 -16.49 6.73 13.27
CA ILE A 86 -16.00 5.59 14.05
C ILE A 86 -14.88 4.81 13.34
N LEU A 87 -14.65 5.05 12.05
CA LEU A 87 -13.66 4.30 11.28
C LEU A 87 -12.25 4.73 11.71
N PRO A 88 -11.34 3.77 11.99
CA PRO A 88 -9.97 4.07 12.37
C PRO A 88 -9.12 4.44 11.15
N ILE A 89 -9.44 5.57 10.52
CA ILE A 89 -8.75 6.07 9.33
C ILE A 89 -7.39 6.62 9.73
N SER A 90 -6.34 6.14 9.06
CA SER A 90 -4.96 6.56 9.33
C SER A 90 -4.52 7.71 8.43
N ARG A 91 -3.46 8.43 8.79
CA ARG A 91 -2.82 9.43 7.90
C ARG A 91 -2.00 8.80 6.77
N LYS A 92 -2.01 7.47 6.66
CA LYS A 92 -1.32 6.69 5.63
C LYS A 92 -2.30 5.91 4.75
N MET A 93 -3.54 6.38 4.59
CA MET A 93 -4.50 5.69 3.72
C MET A 93 -3.93 5.45 2.32
N PHE A 94 -4.12 4.23 1.81
CA PHE A 94 -3.66 3.75 0.50
C PHE A 94 -2.14 3.67 0.32
N PHE A 95 -1.40 3.71 1.43
CA PHE A 95 0.02 3.35 1.43
C PHE A 95 0.17 1.86 1.15
N GLY A 96 1.17 1.55 0.33
CA GLY A 96 1.43 0.20 -0.15
C GLY A 96 2.82 0.06 -0.74
N ILE A 97 3.08 -1.10 -1.33
CA ILE A 97 4.27 -1.35 -2.16
C ILE A 97 3.81 -1.68 -3.57
N THR A 98 4.47 -1.07 -4.54
CA THR A 98 4.36 -1.41 -5.95
C THR A 98 5.71 -1.92 -6.42
N MET A 99 5.71 -3.00 -7.18
CA MET A 99 6.91 -3.57 -7.80
C MET A 99 6.71 -3.71 -9.30
N THR A 100 7.73 -3.36 -10.08
CA THR A 100 7.80 -3.55 -11.53
C THR A 100 9.03 -4.38 -11.90
N GLU A 101 8.81 -5.43 -12.67
CA GLU A 101 9.87 -6.25 -13.28
C GLU A 101 10.53 -5.48 -14.44
N CYS A 102 11.86 -5.43 -14.47
CA CYS A 102 12.60 -4.90 -15.59
C CYS A 102 12.61 -5.89 -16.76
N LEU A 103 12.46 -5.37 -17.98
CA LEU A 103 12.58 -6.15 -19.20
C LEU A 103 14.02 -6.63 -19.35
N SER A 104 14.20 -7.93 -19.54
CA SER A 104 15.51 -8.49 -19.85
C SER A 104 15.88 -8.12 -21.28
N SER A 105 16.97 -7.38 -21.47
CA SER A 105 17.57 -7.21 -22.80
C SER A 105 18.13 -8.57 -23.22
N GLN A 106 17.34 -9.39 -23.89
CA GLN A 106 17.79 -10.69 -24.41
C GLN A 106 18.89 -10.45 -25.45
N ARG A 107 20.16 -10.45 -25.01
CA ARG A 107 21.27 -10.81 -25.87
C ARG A 107 21.34 -12.33 -25.86
N GLU A 108 21.21 -12.94 -27.04
CA GLU A 108 21.08 -14.40 -27.23
C GLU A 108 22.21 -15.23 -26.58
N ASP A 109 23.34 -14.59 -26.24
CA ASP A 109 24.56 -15.26 -25.81
C ASP A 109 24.70 -15.45 -24.29
N THR A 110 23.99 -14.69 -23.45
CA THR A 110 24.09 -14.83 -21.98
C THR A 110 22.87 -15.54 -21.41
N ARG A 111 22.92 -16.88 -21.42
CA ARG A 111 21.84 -17.72 -20.86
C ARG A 111 21.62 -17.44 -19.37
N GLY A 112 20.54 -16.70 -19.07
CA GLY A 112 19.93 -16.66 -17.73
C GLY A 112 20.51 -15.66 -16.73
N VAL A 113 21.53 -14.88 -17.05
CA VAL A 113 22.09 -13.85 -16.15
C VAL A 113 21.88 -12.46 -16.73
N ASN A 114 21.30 -11.54 -15.94
CA ASN A 114 21.05 -10.17 -16.37
C ASN A 114 22.32 -9.33 -16.16
N SER A 115 22.96 -8.90 -17.26
CA SER A 115 24.20 -8.13 -17.21
C SER A 115 24.05 -6.80 -16.47
N LYS A 116 22.89 -6.14 -16.55
CA LYS A 116 22.62 -4.90 -15.82
C LYS A 116 22.68 -5.11 -14.31
N ALA A 117 22.27 -6.27 -13.82
CA ALA A 117 22.37 -6.58 -12.39
C ALA A 117 23.83 -6.64 -11.93
N ILE A 118 24.71 -7.22 -12.76
CA ILE A 118 26.15 -7.27 -12.51
C ILE A 118 26.75 -5.85 -12.55
N ASP A 119 26.36 -5.04 -13.54
CA ASP A 119 26.84 -3.66 -13.66
C ASP A 119 26.47 -2.81 -12.42
N LEU A 120 25.25 -2.98 -11.91
CA LEU A 120 24.80 -2.32 -10.67
C LEU A 120 25.58 -2.79 -9.45
N LEU A 121 25.85 -4.10 -9.34
CA LEU A 121 26.66 -4.68 -8.26
C LEU A 121 28.11 -4.20 -8.26
N ASN A 122 28.67 -3.92 -9.44
CA ASN A 122 30.06 -3.51 -9.58
C ASN A 122 30.34 -2.06 -9.12
N ASN A 123 29.31 -1.20 -9.03
CA ASN A 123 29.50 0.19 -8.64
C ASN A 123 28.39 0.70 -7.70
N LEU A 124 28.37 0.15 -6.49
CA LEU A 124 27.36 0.46 -5.47
C LEU A 124 27.40 1.94 -5.05
N ASP A 125 28.57 2.57 -4.96
CA ASP A 125 28.69 3.97 -4.56
C ASP A 125 28.06 4.92 -5.58
N ALA A 126 28.29 4.69 -6.88
CA ALA A 126 27.62 5.46 -7.92
C ALA A 126 26.10 5.24 -7.91
N CYS A 127 25.65 4.00 -7.69
CA CYS A 127 24.23 3.70 -7.56
C CYS A 127 23.59 4.44 -6.38
N LYS A 128 24.28 4.49 -5.24
CA LYS A 128 23.83 5.23 -4.05
C LYS A 128 23.72 6.72 -4.32
N GLN A 129 24.72 7.32 -4.97
CA GLN A 129 24.69 8.74 -5.34
C GLN A 129 23.53 9.05 -6.30
N LYS A 130 23.31 8.21 -7.32
CA LYS A 130 22.16 8.35 -8.22
C LYS A 130 20.84 8.30 -7.46
N MET A 131 20.64 7.30 -6.60
CA MET A 131 19.41 7.17 -5.81
C MET A 131 19.19 8.38 -4.89
N GLN A 132 20.24 8.87 -4.23
CA GLN A 132 20.16 10.07 -3.39
C GLN A 132 19.76 11.31 -4.20
N ASN A 133 20.32 11.49 -5.40
CA ASN A 133 19.96 12.60 -6.28
C ASN A 133 18.48 12.53 -6.70
N ILE A 134 17.98 11.35 -7.07
CA ILE A 134 16.56 11.13 -7.40
C ILE A 134 15.68 11.53 -6.21
N LEU A 135 15.97 11.02 -5.00
CA LEU A 135 15.19 11.31 -3.80
C LEU A 135 15.20 12.80 -3.44
N GLN A 136 16.35 13.47 -3.57
CA GLN A 136 16.44 14.92 -3.36
C GLN A 136 15.62 15.71 -4.39
N ASN A 137 15.61 15.26 -5.64
CA ASN A 137 14.82 15.90 -6.70
C ASN A 137 13.32 15.73 -6.45
N ILE A 138 12.88 14.52 -6.08
CA ILE A 138 11.48 14.25 -5.68
C ILE A 138 11.10 15.14 -4.51
N GLN A 139 11.93 15.19 -3.46
CA GLN A 139 11.68 16.03 -2.29
C GLN A 139 11.50 17.50 -2.68
N LYS A 140 12.42 18.07 -3.46
CA LYS A 140 12.32 19.46 -3.92
C LYS A 140 11.07 19.71 -4.78
N ALA A 141 10.77 18.81 -5.71
CA ALA A 141 9.62 18.93 -6.61
C ALA A 141 8.28 18.85 -5.86
N SER A 142 8.19 17.96 -4.87
CA SER A 142 6.98 17.77 -4.05
C SER A 142 6.62 18.98 -3.17
N LEU A 143 7.60 19.82 -2.80
CA LEU A 143 7.35 21.00 -1.95
C LEU A 143 6.54 22.09 -2.68
N HIS A 144 6.69 22.20 -3.99
CA HIS A 144 6.01 23.22 -4.79
C HIS A 144 4.69 22.73 -5.38
N GLU A 145 4.62 21.44 -5.72
CA GLU A 145 3.50 20.84 -6.45
C GLU A 145 3.01 19.58 -5.74
N LYS A 146 2.61 19.72 -4.48
CA LYS A 146 2.08 18.62 -3.67
C LYS A 146 0.73 18.13 -4.20
N ALA A 147 0.52 16.82 -4.13
CA ALA A 147 -0.80 16.24 -4.36
C ALA A 147 -1.74 16.60 -3.20
N SER A 148 -2.95 17.02 -3.52
CA SER A 148 -4.02 17.32 -2.56
C SER A 148 -5.38 17.13 -3.23
N PHE A 149 -6.47 17.26 -2.48
CA PHE A 149 -7.81 17.19 -3.07
C PHE A 149 -8.15 18.33 -4.05
N GLN A 150 -7.30 19.36 -4.13
CA GLN A 150 -7.39 20.35 -5.22
C GLN A 150 -6.98 19.78 -6.58
N CYS A 151 -6.22 18.68 -6.59
CA CYS A 151 -5.84 17.96 -7.80
C CYS A 151 -6.92 17.01 -8.28
N MET A 152 -7.93 16.68 -7.47
CA MET A 152 -9.02 15.79 -7.87
C MET A 152 -9.72 16.32 -9.13
N PRO A 153 -10.12 15.44 -10.06
CA PRO A 153 -10.92 15.84 -11.22
C PRO A 153 -12.16 16.62 -10.79
N VAL A 154 -12.33 17.83 -11.31
CA VAL A 154 -13.56 18.58 -11.10
C VAL A 154 -14.51 18.15 -12.20
N ASN A 155 -15.60 17.49 -11.80
CA ASN A 155 -16.75 17.23 -12.66
C ASN A 155 -17.51 18.55 -12.91
N ALA A 156 -16.86 19.51 -13.56
CA ALA A 156 -17.49 20.75 -13.98
C ALA A 156 -18.37 20.44 -15.18
N TYR A 157 -19.68 20.58 -15.01
CA TYR A 157 -20.60 20.71 -16.13
C TYR A 157 -20.20 21.98 -16.90
N GLY A 158 -19.74 21.82 -18.14
CA GLY A 158 -19.59 22.97 -19.03
C GLY A 158 -20.97 23.41 -19.48
N MET A 159 -21.35 24.66 -19.26
CA MET A 159 -22.50 25.25 -19.96
C MET A 159 -22.01 25.82 -21.29
N HIS A 160 -22.63 25.45 -22.40
CA HIS A 160 -22.49 26.18 -23.65
C HIS A 160 -23.06 27.61 -23.51
N GLU A 161 -22.63 28.54 -24.37
CA GLU A 161 -23.22 29.89 -24.48
C GLU A 161 -24.74 29.84 -24.77
N GLU A 162 -25.24 28.71 -25.29
CA GLU A 162 -26.64 28.44 -25.59
C GLU A 162 -27.45 27.87 -24.40
N GLY A 163 -26.81 27.66 -23.23
CA GLY A 163 -27.49 27.22 -22.00
C GLY A 163 -27.59 25.71 -21.79
N ASP A 164 -27.10 24.90 -22.73
CA ASP A 164 -27.05 23.44 -22.56
C ASP A 164 -25.80 23.02 -21.79
N ALA A 165 -26.02 22.28 -20.70
CA ALA A 165 -24.94 21.63 -19.96
C ALA A 165 -24.48 20.39 -20.74
N TYR A 166 -23.23 20.40 -21.21
CA TYR A 166 -22.60 19.19 -21.72
C TYR A 166 -21.56 18.69 -20.74
N LEU A 167 -21.45 17.37 -20.68
CA LEU A 167 -20.37 16.72 -19.98
C LEU A 167 -19.20 16.65 -20.95
N SER A 168 -18.10 17.35 -20.66
CA SER A 168 -16.87 17.12 -21.42
C SER A 168 -16.34 15.73 -21.06
N ASP A 169 -16.69 14.72 -21.83
CA ASP A 169 -16.36 13.32 -21.54
C ASP A 169 -14.86 13.05 -21.40
N TYR A 170 -14.02 13.93 -21.98
CA TYR A 170 -12.56 13.81 -21.97
C TYR A 170 -11.86 14.30 -20.69
N ARG A 171 -12.54 14.98 -19.74
CA ARG A 171 -11.89 15.56 -18.54
C ARG A 171 -12.40 15.07 -17.19
N ARG A 172 -13.37 14.15 -17.16
CA ARG A 172 -13.95 13.68 -15.88
C ARG A 172 -12.97 12.91 -14.99
N TYR A 173 -11.90 12.39 -15.58
CA TYR A 173 -10.96 11.51 -14.88
C TYR A 173 -9.54 12.06 -14.82
N THR A 174 -9.28 13.21 -15.46
CA THR A 174 -7.97 13.88 -15.44
C THR A 174 -7.87 14.77 -14.22
N ASP A 175 -6.73 14.71 -13.52
CA ASP A 175 -6.45 15.60 -12.41
C ASP A 175 -6.67 17.06 -12.81
N SER A 176 -7.26 17.86 -11.92
CA SER A 176 -7.52 19.29 -12.19
C SER A 176 -6.29 20.17 -12.09
N LYS A 177 -5.23 19.66 -11.45
CA LYS A 177 -3.97 20.36 -11.25
C LYS A 177 -2.82 19.37 -11.32
N PHE A 178 -1.71 19.81 -11.89
CA PHE A 178 -0.44 19.09 -11.85
C PHE A 178 0.05 18.88 -10.41
N TRP A 179 0.65 17.71 -10.15
CA TRP A 179 1.30 17.37 -8.89
C TRP A 179 2.48 16.42 -9.12
N ASN A 180 3.47 16.52 -8.24
CA ASN A 180 4.63 15.63 -8.18
C ASN A 180 4.47 14.61 -7.05
N PRO A 181 5.00 13.38 -7.24
CA PRO A 181 5.02 12.39 -6.17
C PRO A 181 5.85 12.90 -4.98
N GLU A 182 5.47 12.45 -3.79
CA GLU A 182 6.21 12.70 -2.56
C GLU A 182 7.35 11.68 -2.38
N PRO A 183 8.35 11.95 -1.53
CA PRO A 183 9.37 10.97 -1.20
C PRO A 183 8.75 9.65 -0.68
N PRO A 184 9.15 8.49 -1.21
CA PRO A 184 8.63 7.20 -0.77
C PRO A 184 9.15 6.83 0.63
N GLU A 185 8.48 5.90 1.31
CA GLU A 185 8.99 5.29 2.55
C GLU A 185 10.29 4.53 2.26
N PHE A 186 10.33 3.82 1.14
CA PHE A 186 11.55 3.30 0.54
C PHE A 186 11.40 3.09 -0.96
N ILE A 187 12.53 3.05 -1.66
CA ILE A 187 12.66 2.66 -3.07
C ILE A 187 13.95 1.87 -3.23
N GLY A 188 13.91 0.82 -4.04
CA GLY A 188 15.09 -0.02 -4.26
C GLY A 188 15.05 -0.79 -5.58
N ILE A 189 16.23 -1.14 -6.07
CA ILE A 189 16.43 -2.07 -7.17
C ILE A 189 16.80 -3.42 -6.55
N TYR A 190 15.98 -4.43 -6.84
CA TYR A 190 16.09 -5.78 -6.31
C TYR A 190 16.41 -6.74 -7.44
N HIS A 191 17.06 -7.85 -7.10
CA HIS A 191 17.30 -8.92 -8.04
C HIS A 191 17.00 -10.27 -7.43
N GLY A 192 16.65 -11.23 -8.27
CA GLY A 192 16.36 -12.58 -7.82
C GLY A 192 16.50 -13.58 -8.96
N PHE A 193 16.68 -14.84 -8.59
CA PHE A 193 16.62 -15.94 -9.55
C PHE A 193 15.23 -16.56 -9.51
N THR A 194 14.52 -16.45 -10.62
CA THR A 194 13.24 -17.12 -10.83
C THR A 194 13.43 -18.33 -11.71
N ARG A 195 12.64 -19.39 -11.51
CA ARG A 195 12.63 -20.54 -12.42
C ARG A 195 11.66 -20.26 -13.55
N GLY A 196 12.15 -20.29 -14.78
CA GLY A 196 11.32 -20.22 -15.97
C GLY A 196 10.40 -21.44 -16.08
N PHE A 197 9.19 -21.24 -16.61
CA PHE A 197 8.23 -22.33 -16.83
C PHE A 197 8.73 -23.37 -17.84
N ILE A 198 9.57 -22.93 -18.78
CA ILE A 198 10.10 -23.76 -19.87
C ILE A 198 11.53 -24.16 -19.50
N ASN A 199 11.76 -25.47 -19.35
CA ASN A 199 13.07 -26.09 -19.12
C ASN A 199 13.73 -25.87 -17.74
N ASP A 200 13.02 -25.37 -16.72
CA ASP A 200 13.56 -25.10 -15.36
C ASP A 200 14.84 -24.24 -15.38
N ILE A 201 15.00 -23.41 -16.43
CA ILE A 201 16.14 -22.51 -16.56
C ILE A 201 15.97 -21.42 -15.51
N ARG A 202 17.02 -21.21 -14.71
CA ARG A 202 17.07 -20.09 -13.77
C ARG A 202 17.31 -18.81 -14.55
N GLU A 203 16.39 -17.87 -14.40
CA GLU A 203 16.47 -16.52 -14.95
C GLU A 203 16.78 -15.55 -13.83
N HIS A 204 17.86 -14.80 -13.98
CA HIS A 204 18.19 -13.68 -13.13
C HIS A 204 17.37 -12.46 -13.58
N LYS A 205 16.46 -12.02 -12.72
CA LYS A 205 15.57 -10.90 -12.98
C LYS A 205 15.90 -9.70 -12.10
N LEU A 206 15.58 -8.52 -12.62
CA LEU A 206 15.67 -7.24 -11.93
C LEU A 206 14.27 -6.70 -11.67
N TYR A 207 14.10 -6.04 -10.54
CA TYR A 207 12.85 -5.44 -10.10
C TYR A 207 13.13 -4.06 -9.51
N ILE A 208 12.18 -3.15 -9.66
CA ILE A 208 12.17 -1.89 -8.93
C ILE A 208 10.93 -1.93 -8.04
N ALA A 209 11.12 -1.75 -6.73
CA ALA A 209 10.02 -1.72 -5.77
C ALA A 209 10.00 -0.41 -4.99
N CYS A 210 8.83 0.21 -4.94
CA CYS A 210 8.57 1.47 -4.28
C CYS A 210 7.49 1.30 -3.21
N SER A 211 7.76 1.75 -2.00
CA SER A 211 6.78 1.81 -0.90
C SER A 211 6.42 3.24 -0.57
N GLY A 212 5.14 3.48 -0.30
CA GLY A 212 4.65 4.77 0.17
C GLY A 212 3.27 5.10 -0.38
N GLY A 213 2.93 6.38 -0.33
CA GLY A 213 1.69 6.96 -0.81
C GLY A 213 1.81 8.48 -0.86
N LEU A 214 0.69 9.17 -0.74
CA LEU A 214 0.64 10.64 -0.73
C LEU A 214 0.35 11.13 0.68
N ASN A 215 1.35 11.59 1.44
CA ASN A 215 1.16 12.02 2.82
C ASN A 215 0.25 13.24 2.91
N TYR A 216 0.43 14.23 2.04
CA TYR A 216 -0.37 15.47 2.10
C TYR A 216 -1.84 15.17 1.79
N ALA A 217 -2.12 14.44 0.72
CA ALA A 217 -3.48 14.10 0.35
C ALA A 217 -4.13 13.11 1.35
N SER A 218 -3.36 12.20 1.94
CA SER A 218 -3.85 11.32 3.02
C SER A 218 -4.16 12.10 4.30
N HIS A 219 -3.40 13.16 4.58
CA HIS A 219 -3.68 14.07 5.69
C HIS A 219 -4.94 14.91 5.44
N ASP A 220 -5.12 15.42 4.22
CA ASP A 220 -6.34 16.12 3.81
C ASP A 220 -7.56 15.19 3.94
N PHE A 221 -7.44 13.93 3.52
CA PHE A 221 -8.48 12.91 3.69
C PHE A 221 -8.82 12.66 5.16
N TYR A 222 -7.80 12.50 6.01
CA TYR A 222 -7.99 12.33 7.44
C TYR A 222 -8.73 13.52 8.08
N ASN A 223 -8.33 14.75 7.75
CA ASN A 223 -9.00 15.96 8.26
C ASN A 223 -10.44 16.09 7.75
N MET A 224 -10.69 15.74 6.48
CA MET A 224 -12.03 15.73 5.91
C MET A 224 -12.97 14.81 6.70
N ILE A 225 -12.50 13.64 7.13
CA ILE A 225 -13.32 12.70 7.93
C ILE A 225 -13.63 13.27 9.31
N LEU A 226 -12.67 13.94 9.94
CA LEU A 226 -12.90 14.65 11.20
C LEU A 226 -13.95 15.76 11.05
N ASP A 227 -13.90 16.51 9.95
CA ASP A 227 -14.84 17.60 9.67
C ASP A 227 -16.25 17.08 9.34
N MET A 228 -16.36 15.94 8.65
CA MET A 228 -17.66 15.31 8.34
C MET A 228 -18.35 14.75 9.59
N GLY A 229 -17.59 14.25 10.56
CA GLY A 229 -18.12 13.66 11.79
C GLY A 229 -19.21 12.62 11.52
N ASP A 230 -20.38 12.81 12.14
CA ASP A 230 -21.50 11.88 12.08
C ASP A 230 -22.43 12.07 10.85
N GLN A 231 -22.06 12.94 9.91
CA GLN A 231 -22.94 13.32 8.79
C GLN A 231 -22.95 12.32 7.63
N VAL A 232 -21.93 11.46 7.55
CA VAL A 232 -21.70 10.54 6.43
C VAL A 232 -21.64 9.10 6.96
N THR A 233 -22.23 8.17 6.22
CA THR A 233 -22.16 6.75 6.57
C THR A 233 -20.85 6.13 6.08
N THR A 234 -20.40 5.05 6.72
CA THR A 234 -19.20 4.30 6.32
C THR A 234 -19.23 3.89 4.84
N ALA A 235 -20.39 3.46 4.32
CA ALA A 235 -20.54 3.10 2.92
C ALA A 235 -20.35 4.29 1.98
N LYS A 236 -20.97 5.44 2.28
CA LYS A 236 -20.82 6.64 1.47
C LYS A 236 -19.39 7.14 1.43
N LEU A 237 -18.67 7.06 2.55
CA LEU A 237 -17.24 7.38 2.58
C LEU A 237 -16.43 6.40 1.75
N CYS A 238 -16.66 5.09 1.90
CA CYS A 238 -15.93 4.06 1.17
C CYS A 238 -16.12 4.15 -0.35
N GLU A 239 -17.32 4.55 -0.80
CA GLU A 239 -17.69 4.70 -2.20
C GLU A 239 -17.44 6.11 -2.75
N SER A 240 -16.76 6.98 -1.98
CA SER A 240 -16.56 8.37 -2.36
C SER A 240 -15.48 8.54 -3.44
N GLU A 241 -15.59 9.62 -4.21
CA GLU A 241 -14.60 9.98 -5.23
C GLU A 241 -13.23 10.30 -4.60
N GLU A 242 -13.19 10.79 -3.37
CA GLU A 242 -11.96 11.06 -2.61
C GLU A 242 -11.21 9.76 -2.32
N VAL A 243 -11.92 8.70 -1.90
CA VAL A 243 -11.33 7.37 -1.71
C VAL A 243 -10.82 6.80 -3.04
N HIS A 244 -11.61 6.92 -4.10
CA HIS A 244 -11.22 6.43 -5.42
C HIS A 244 -9.97 7.14 -5.95
N TRP A 245 -9.99 8.47 -5.93
CA TRP A 245 -8.89 9.30 -6.40
C TRP A 245 -7.64 9.10 -5.55
N LEU A 246 -7.72 9.13 -4.22
CA LEU A 246 -6.54 9.00 -3.36
C LEU A 246 -5.86 7.64 -3.52
N ARG A 247 -6.65 6.57 -3.66
CA ARG A 247 -6.13 5.22 -3.94
C ARG A 247 -5.38 5.19 -5.27
N LYS A 248 -5.97 5.72 -6.34
CA LYS A 248 -5.36 5.76 -7.68
C LYS A 248 -4.15 6.69 -7.75
N ALA A 249 -4.23 7.88 -7.15
CA ALA A 249 -3.13 8.83 -7.08
C ALA A 249 -1.94 8.27 -6.30
N SER A 250 -2.18 7.53 -5.20
CA SER A 250 -1.12 6.86 -4.44
C SER A 250 -0.42 5.76 -5.24
N GLN A 251 -1.17 4.95 -6.00
CA GLN A 251 -0.61 3.98 -6.96
C GLN A 251 0.24 4.69 -8.03
N ARG A 252 -0.33 5.71 -8.68
CA ARG A 252 0.35 6.51 -9.72
C ARG A 252 1.63 7.16 -9.19
N ALA A 253 1.64 7.65 -7.96
CA ALA A 253 2.82 8.23 -7.33
C ALA A 253 3.97 7.22 -7.25
N ARG A 254 3.70 5.99 -6.78
CA ARG A 254 4.70 4.91 -6.76
C ARG A 254 5.19 4.57 -8.18
N CYS A 255 4.28 4.46 -9.15
CA CYS A 255 4.66 4.18 -10.55
C CYS A 255 5.49 5.29 -11.20
N LYS A 256 5.20 6.57 -10.90
CA LYS A 256 6.00 7.73 -11.34
C LYS A 256 7.43 7.64 -10.78
N ILE A 257 7.58 7.33 -9.50
CA ILE A 257 8.90 7.16 -8.85
C ILE A 257 9.67 5.99 -9.48
N ILE A 258 9.01 4.85 -9.68
CA ILE A 258 9.63 3.67 -10.32
C ILE A 258 10.15 4.04 -11.71
N LYS A 259 9.37 4.79 -12.50
CA LYS A 259 9.79 5.26 -13.83
C LYS A 259 11.01 6.18 -13.76
N MET A 260 11.03 7.13 -12.83
CA MET A 260 12.20 8.01 -12.62
C MET A 260 13.47 7.21 -12.29
N VAL A 261 13.34 6.17 -11.44
CA VAL A 261 14.47 5.28 -11.14
C VAL A 261 14.89 4.47 -12.36
N ALA A 262 13.94 3.91 -13.11
CA ALA A 262 14.27 3.16 -14.32
C ALA A 262 15.04 4.02 -15.34
N ASP A 263 14.60 5.26 -15.55
CA ASP A 263 15.25 6.22 -16.46
C ASP A 263 16.68 6.56 -16.03
N GLU A 264 16.87 6.92 -14.75
CA GLU A 264 18.18 7.34 -14.22
C GLU A 264 19.21 6.19 -14.22
N PHE A 265 18.74 4.95 -14.07
CA PHE A 265 19.56 3.76 -14.11
C PHE A 265 19.65 3.11 -15.50
N GLY A 266 18.94 3.62 -16.50
CA GLY A 266 18.91 3.05 -17.85
C GLY A 266 18.43 1.59 -17.84
N LEU A 267 17.37 1.33 -17.09
CA LEU A 267 16.67 0.04 -16.98
C LEU A 267 15.39 0.09 -17.79
N ASP A 268 15.20 -0.91 -18.66
CA ASP A 268 13.97 -1.04 -19.42
C ASP A 268 12.87 -1.63 -18.53
N ILE A 269 11.71 -0.98 -18.49
CA ILE A 269 10.54 -1.44 -17.74
C ILE A 269 9.29 -1.35 -18.61
N PRO A 270 8.25 -2.15 -18.34
CA PRO A 270 6.92 -1.92 -18.90
C PRO A 270 6.39 -0.55 -18.46
N ILE A 271 5.86 0.22 -19.42
CA ILE A 271 5.28 1.55 -19.19
C ILE A 271 3.91 1.67 -19.82
N GLU A 272 3.08 2.50 -19.23
CA GLU A 272 1.74 2.83 -19.73
C GLU A 272 1.49 4.33 -19.67
N LEU A 273 0.54 4.80 -20.49
CA LEU A 273 0.12 6.21 -20.48
C LEU A 273 -0.74 6.47 -19.23
N ASP A 274 -0.36 7.46 -18.43
CA ASP A 274 -1.15 7.95 -17.31
C ASP A 274 -2.35 8.77 -17.82
N THR A 275 -3.48 8.10 -18.03
CA THR A 275 -4.73 8.70 -18.52
C THR A 275 -5.38 9.67 -17.55
N HIS A 276 -4.94 9.68 -16.28
CA HIS A 276 -5.47 10.52 -15.23
C HIS A 276 -4.63 11.79 -15.01
N GLU A 277 -3.52 11.96 -15.71
CA GLU A 277 -2.67 13.14 -15.53
C GLU A 277 -3.30 14.41 -16.10
N PHE A 278 -3.00 15.55 -15.47
CA PHE A 278 -3.37 16.90 -15.93
C PHE A 278 -2.77 17.27 -17.32
N SER A 279 -1.67 16.63 -17.74
CA SER A 279 -0.92 17.04 -18.93
C SER A 279 -1.62 16.70 -20.24
N THR A 280 -1.65 17.64 -21.19
CA THR A 280 -2.12 17.38 -22.57
C THR A 280 -1.17 16.53 -23.39
N ASN A 281 0.10 16.43 -22.98
CA ASN A 281 1.12 15.68 -23.71
C ASN A 281 1.19 14.21 -23.26
N GLY A 282 0.46 13.87 -22.19
CA GLY A 282 0.56 12.57 -21.53
C GLY A 282 1.87 12.42 -20.75
N CYS A 283 1.84 11.63 -19.69
CA CYS A 283 3.04 11.12 -19.02
C CYS A 283 2.98 9.60 -19.00
N TYR A 284 4.14 8.98 -19.17
CA TYR A 284 4.26 7.54 -19.06
C TYR A 284 4.73 7.17 -17.66
N ILE A 285 4.03 6.24 -17.04
CA ILE A 285 4.35 5.71 -15.72
C ILE A 285 4.71 4.23 -15.82
N ALA A 286 5.38 3.69 -14.81
CA ALA A 286 5.67 2.26 -14.74
C ALA A 286 4.37 1.45 -14.65
N THR A 287 4.28 0.36 -15.41
CA THR A 287 3.20 -0.61 -15.22
C THR A 287 3.55 -1.53 -14.04
N PRO A 288 2.69 -1.66 -13.02
CA PRO A 288 2.97 -2.51 -11.88
C PRO A 288 2.92 -4.00 -12.25
N THR A 289 3.91 -4.77 -11.81
CA THR A 289 3.90 -6.25 -11.88
C THR A 289 3.10 -6.82 -10.71
N THR A 290 3.40 -6.35 -9.50
CA THR A 290 2.70 -6.73 -8.28
C THR A 290 2.47 -5.48 -7.42
N GLU A 291 1.33 -5.43 -6.75
CA GLU A 291 1.00 -4.36 -5.82
C GLU A 291 0.39 -4.95 -4.54
N THR A 292 0.70 -4.33 -3.41
CA THR A 292 0.10 -4.67 -2.11
C THR A 292 -0.18 -3.38 -1.35
N ILE A 293 -1.44 -3.16 -1.00
CA ILE A 293 -1.89 -2.01 -0.23
C ILE A 293 -2.06 -2.45 1.24
N TYR A 294 -1.42 -1.74 2.17
CA TYR A 294 -1.43 -2.08 3.60
C TYR A 294 -2.37 -1.21 4.43
N HIS A 295 -2.80 -0.10 3.86
CA HIS A 295 -3.75 0.83 4.47
C HIS A 295 -4.89 1.01 3.49
N ASP A 296 -6.05 0.46 3.79
CA ASP A 296 -7.14 0.44 2.81
C ASP A 296 -8.50 0.51 3.48
N ILE A 297 -9.50 0.96 2.75
CA ILE A 297 -10.92 0.87 3.09
C ILE A 297 -11.65 0.17 1.96
N GLN A 298 -12.41 -0.86 2.27
CA GLN A 298 -13.08 -1.68 1.26
C GLN A 298 -14.46 -2.10 1.73
N LYS A 299 -15.41 -2.15 0.80
CA LYS A 299 -16.72 -2.75 1.03
C LYS A 299 -16.66 -4.23 0.67
N THR A 300 -17.03 -5.10 1.62
CA THR A 300 -17.13 -6.53 1.38
C THR A 300 -18.47 -6.89 0.73
N SER A 301 -18.58 -8.12 0.21
CA SER A 301 -19.82 -8.66 -0.35
C SER A 301 -20.96 -8.74 0.65
N SER A 302 -20.66 -8.75 1.96
CA SER A 302 -21.66 -8.78 3.04
C SER A 302 -22.11 -7.39 3.50
N ASP A 303 -21.87 -6.34 2.71
CA ASP A 303 -22.21 -4.95 3.05
C ASP A 303 -21.54 -4.45 4.35
N VAL A 304 -20.32 -4.94 4.59
CA VAL A 304 -19.46 -4.52 5.71
C VAL A 304 -18.29 -3.73 5.15
N ILE A 305 -18.01 -2.58 5.77
CA ILE A 305 -16.83 -1.76 5.47
C ILE A 305 -15.66 -2.27 6.31
N SER A 306 -14.60 -2.68 5.64
CA SER A 306 -13.35 -3.15 6.24
C SER A 306 -12.26 -2.09 6.08
N VAL A 307 -11.68 -1.63 7.18
CA VAL A 307 -10.49 -0.77 7.21
C VAL A 307 -9.29 -1.63 7.58
N TYR A 308 -8.28 -1.63 6.72
CA TYR A 308 -7.02 -2.33 6.90
C TYR A 308 -5.95 -1.34 7.34
N ASN A 309 -5.16 -1.71 8.35
CA ASN A 309 -4.03 -0.91 8.82
C ASN A 309 -2.83 -1.82 9.07
N HIS A 310 -1.73 -1.59 8.33
CA HIS A 310 -0.59 -2.51 8.26
C HIS A 310 -1.02 -3.97 8.02
N ALA A 311 -2.05 -4.13 7.19
CA ALA A 311 -2.65 -5.39 6.82
C ALA A 311 -3.13 -5.30 5.37
N CYS A 312 -3.19 -6.41 4.64
CA CYS A 312 -3.68 -6.40 3.27
C CYS A 312 -4.80 -7.41 3.09
N ASN A 313 -5.67 -7.14 2.11
CA ASN A 313 -6.67 -8.11 1.69
C ASN A 313 -6.05 -9.08 0.69
N THR A 314 -5.84 -10.32 1.13
CA THR A 314 -5.22 -11.37 0.30
C THR A 314 -6.13 -11.85 -0.83
N GLU A 315 -7.45 -11.64 -0.73
CA GLU A 315 -8.43 -12.08 -1.73
C GLU A 315 -8.40 -11.23 -3.01
N LEU A 316 -7.91 -9.99 -2.91
CA LEU A 316 -7.82 -9.04 -4.04
C LEU A 316 -6.41 -8.98 -4.64
N SER A 317 -5.49 -9.82 -4.16
CA SER A 317 -4.11 -9.84 -4.61
C SER A 317 -3.95 -10.78 -5.81
N ASP A 318 -4.10 -10.24 -7.02
CA ASP A 318 -4.07 -11.03 -8.26
C ASP A 318 -2.68 -11.60 -8.59
N ASN A 319 -1.62 -10.80 -8.40
CA ASN A 319 -0.24 -11.13 -8.81
C ASN A 319 0.71 -11.39 -7.63
N GLY A 320 0.15 -11.77 -6.48
CA GLY A 320 0.87 -12.02 -5.25
C GLY A 320 0.90 -10.84 -4.27
N ILE A 321 1.52 -11.10 -3.12
CA ILE A 321 1.62 -10.19 -1.99
C ILE A 321 3.10 -9.87 -1.77
N LEU A 322 3.42 -8.59 -1.72
CA LEU A 322 4.72 -8.09 -1.35
C LEU A 322 4.79 -8.04 0.18
N CYS A 323 5.89 -8.48 0.75
CA CYS A 323 6.15 -8.44 2.18
C CYS A 323 7.51 -7.78 2.39
N PRO A 324 7.57 -6.52 2.86
CA PRO A 324 8.83 -5.88 3.19
C PRO A 324 9.44 -6.60 4.40
N MET A 325 10.64 -7.13 4.22
CA MET A 325 11.38 -7.79 5.30
C MET A 325 12.38 -6.82 5.92
N HIS A 326 13.22 -7.31 6.83
CA HIS A 326 14.35 -6.53 7.30
C HIS A 326 15.19 -6.03 6.10
N PRO A 327 15.78 -4.82 6.15
CA PRO A 327 16.56 -4.27 5.04
C PRO A 327 17.66 -5.18 4.48
N SER A 328 18.19 -6.11 5.28
CA SER A 328 19.17 -7.12 4.84
C SER A 328 18.57 -8.28 4.05
N GLU A 329 17.27 -8.53 4.20
CA GLU A 329 16.54 -9.63 3.55
C GLU A 329 15.82 -9.19 2.28
N GLY A 330 15.53 -7.89 2.15
CA GLY A 330 14.86 -7.33 0.98
C GLY A 330 13.33 -7.45 1.05
N ILE A 331 12.72 -7.84 -0.07
CA ILE A 331 11.26 -7.96 -0.19
C ILE A 331 10.93 -9.39 -0.57
N TRP A 332 9.97 -9.99 0.12
CA TRP A 332 9.43 -11.29 -0.27
C TRP A 332 8.21 -11.08 -1.15
N LEU A 333 8.14 -11.84 -2.24
CA LEU A 333 6.94 -11.92 -3.07
C LEU A 333 6.28 -13.28 -2.83
N VAL A 334 5.12 -13.25 -2.20
CA VAL A 334 4.29 -14.43 -1.99
C VAL A 334 3.27 -14.50 -3.11
N GLN A 335 3.56 -15.28 -4.15
CA GLN A 335 2.64 -15.47 -5.26
C GLN A 335 1.55 -16.48 -4.89
N SER A 336 0.29 -16.07 -4.98
CA SER A 336 -0.83 -17.01 -5.05
C SER A 336 -0.77 -17.69 -6.41
N LYS A 337 -0.77 -19.02 -6.44
CA LYS A 337 -1.03 -19.76 -7.68
C LYS A 337 -2.51 -19.62 -7.99
N ILE A 338 -2.91 -18.60 -8.75
CA ILE A 338 -4.12 -18.71 -9.57
C ILE A 338 -3.74 -19.55 -10.79
N ILE A 339 -3.39 -20.82 -10.55
CA ILE A 339 -3.49 -21.83 -11.60
C ILE A 339 -4.96 -22.18 -11.64
N MET A 340 -5.61 -21.88 -12.76
CA MET A 340 -6.96 -22.33 -13.07
C MET A 340 -7.17 -23.79 -12.60
N GLY A 341 -7.89 -23.99 -11.51
CA GLY A 341 -8.54 -25.27 -11.19
C GLY A 341 -8.21 -26.01 -9.89
N PHE A 342 -7.22 -25.64 -9.06
CA PHE A 342 -7.01 -26.35 -7.77
C PHE A 342 -6.46 -25.45 -6.65
N PRO A 343 -7.08 -25.43 -5.45
CA PRO A 343 -6.55 -24.69 -4.31
C PRO A 343 -5.55 -25.58 -3.58
N ASN A 344 -4.27 -25.22 -3.62
CA ASN A 344 -3.31 -25.67 -2.61
C ASN A 344 -2.32 -24.56 -2.35
N LEU A 345 -2.53 -23.88 -1.22
CA LEU A 345 -1.58 -22.99 -0.58
C LEU A 345 -0.43 -23.87 -0.08
N LEU A 346 0.80 -23.65 -0.56
CA LEU A 346 1.98 -24.31 -0.02
C LEU A 346 3.12 -23.28 0.01
N VAL A 347 3.37 -22.74 1.19
CA VAL A 347 4.50 -21.85 1.50
C VAL A 347 5.25 -22.48 2.66
N THR A 348 6.53 -22.79 2.45
CA THR A 348 7.42 -23.30 3.51
C THR A 348 8.67 -22.41 3.56
N TYR A 349 9.21 -22.21 4.77
CA TYR A 349 10.25 -21.25 5.14
C TYR A 349 11.68 -21.80 5.01
N GLY A 350 12.66 -20.90 4.90
CA GLY A 350 14.08 -21.19 5.13
C GLY A 350 15.01 -20.02 4.78
N ALA A 351 15.70 -19.47 5.77
CA ALA A 351 16.78 -18.51 5.58
C ALA A 351 18.12 -19.25 5.35
N VAL A 352 18.94 -18.78 4.40
CA VAL A 352 20.35 -19.15 4.31
C VAL A 352 21.17 -17.93 4.72
N GLY A 353 21.59 -17.89 5.98
CA GLY A 353 22.63 -16.98 6.44
C GLY A 353 24.00 -17.64 6.27
N GLU A 354 24.92 -16.97 5.59
CA GLU A 354 26.35 -17.27 5.71
C GLU A 354 26.80 -16.89 7.13
N GLY A 355 27.13 -17.90 7.94
CA GLY A 355 27.71 -17.68 9.27
C GLY A 355 27.20 -18.63 10.36
N SER A 356 27.27 -19.95 10.15
CA SER A 356 27.49 -20.88 11.27
C SER A 356 28.04 -22.20 10.74
N GLU A 357 29.32 -22.46 11.07
CA GLU A 357 29.81 -23.83 11.08
C GLU A 357 28.99 -24.62 12.09
N GLY A 358 28.30 -25.66 11.61
CA GLY A 358 27.67 -26.66 12.47
C GLY A 358 26.14 -26.64 12.52
N LEU A 359 25.49 -27.01 11.42
CA LEU A 359 24.16 -27.62 11.45
C LEU A 359 24.04 -28.60 10.28
N SER A 360 24.50 -29.82 10.53
CA SER A 360 24.34 -30.94 9.62
C SER A 360 22.93 -31.54 9.72
N ARG A 361 22.29 -31.70 8.56
CA ARG A 361 21.14 -32.59 8.23
C ARG A 361 19.73 -32.07 8.53
N CYS A 362 19.06 -31.56 7.48
CA CYS A 362 17.63 -31.77 7.25
C CYS A 362 17.33 -31.77 5.73
N PRO A 363 16.66 -32.79 5.16
CA PRO A 363 16.44 -32.91 3.73
C PRO A 363 15.01 -32.52 3.35
N ILE A 364 14.73 -31.24 3.04
CA ILE A 364 13.51 -30.84 2.32
C ILE A 364 13.88 -29.69 1.37
N GLN A 365 14.20 -30.03 0.12
CA GLN A 365 14.35 -29.08 -0.98
C GLN A 365 12.99 -28.96 -1.69
N GLN A 366 12.41 -27.75 -1.76
CA GLN A 366 11.76 -27.19 -2.97
C GLN A 366 11.07 -25.83 -2.69
N GLY A 367 11.49 -24.79 -3.43
CA GLY A 367 10.62 -23.70 -3.89
C GLY A 367 10.44 -22.45 -3.01
N ILE A 368 11.49 -21.66 -2.78
CA ILE A 368 11.39 -20.27 -2.31
C ILE A 368 12.16 -19.38 -3.28
N GLY A 369 11.56 -18.27 -3.73
CA GLY A 369 12.26 -17.14 -4.32
C GLY A 369 12.44 -16.06 -3.26
N ALA A 370 13.63 -15.97 -2.66
CA ALA A 370 14.01 -14.83 -1.84
C ALA A 370 14.71 -13.82 -2.76
N PHE A 371 14.28 -12.55 -2.71
CA PHE A 371 14.96 -11.47 -3.43
C PHE A 371 15.98 -10.85 -2.48
N VAL A 372 17.26 -11.16 -2.68
CA VAL A 372 18.33 -10.48 -1.96
C VAL A 372 18.42 -9.07 -2.56
N GLY A 373 18.11 -8.06 -1.73
CA GLY A 373 18.28 -6.68 -2.13
C GLY A 373 19.75 -6.35 -2.37
N LEU A 374 20.02 -5.53 -3.39
CA LEU A 374 21.29 -4.80 -3.44
C LEU A 374 21.36 -3.96 -2.18
N LYS A 375 22.41 -4.14 -1.38
CA LYS A 375 22.56 -3.57 -0.04
C LYS A 375 22.57 -2.04 -0.12
N HIS A 376 21.40 -1.39 -0.12
CA HIS A 376 21.12 -0.01 0.31
C HIS A 376 19.60 0.25 0.30
N HIS A 377 18.96 -0.04 1.43
CA HIS A 377 17.71 0.60 1.83
C HIS A 377 18.01 2.07 2.15
N CYS A 378 17.41 3.01 1.43
CA CYS A 378 17.38 4.40 1.85
C CYS A 378 16.05 4.62 2.57
N LYS A 379 16.04 4.41 3.89
CA LYS A 379 14.90 4.76 4.75
C LYS A 379 15.00 6.26 5.02
N ILE A 380 13.95 7.01 4.67
CA ILE A 380 13.87 8.43 5.00
C ILE A 380 13.33 8.51 6.43
N ASP A 381 14.19 8.53 7.43
CA ASP A 381 13.77 8.81 8.81
C ASP A 381 13.47 10.32 8.94
N SER A 382 12.29 10.64 9.45
CA SER A 382 11.76 12.02 9.56
C SER A 382 12.33 12.83 10.73
N GLU A 383 13.49 12.44 11.27
CA GLU A 383 14.19 13.22 12.30
C GLU A 383 15.67 13.35 11.98
N CYS A 384 16.18 14.58 12.14
CA CYS A 384 17.59 14.95 12.04
C CYS A 384 18.52 14.00 12.81
N ALA A 385 19.05 12.95 12.17
CA ALA A 385 20.37 12.36 12.47
C ALA A 385 20.73 11.30 11.42
N TRP A 386 21.69 11.63 10.57
CA TRP A 386 22.35 10.68 9.67
C TRP A 386 23.05 9.59 10.51
N LYS A 387 22.51 8.37 10.51
CA LYS A 387 23.23 7.17 10.96
C LYS A 387 23.23 6.12 9.86
N THR A 388 24.35 6.06 9.16
CA THR A 388 24.74 4.98 8.27
C THR A 388 24.97 3.70 9.09
N VAL A 389 24.27 2.62 8.78
CA VAL A 389 24.58 1.27 9.26
C VAL A 389 25.11 0.46 8.07
N PHE A 390 26.26 -0.19 8.27
CA PHE A 390 27.11 -0.79 7.24
C PHE A 390 26.50 -1.97 6.49
#